data_AF-A0A7C3UQN2-F1
#
_entry.id   AF-A0A7C3UQN2-F1
#
_cell.length_a   1.000
_cell.length_b   1.000
_cell.length_c   1.000
_cell.angle_alpha   90.00
_cell.angle_beta   90.00
_cell.angle_gamma   90.00
#
_symmetry.space_group_name_H-M   'P 1'
#
loop_
_entity.id
_entity.type
_entity.pdbx_description
1 polymer ?
#
loop_
_entity_poly.entity_id
_entity_poly.type
_entity_poly.pdbx_seq_one_letter_code
_entity_poly.pdbx_strand_id
1 'polypeptide(L)'
;MGNQFNKNNWLPDTEIKWRATKKHFFNDQLEKALNKYHDPLVVGNKLSELLKSCEIEAVNLVTPRAVEKWASPETVDKWKNIIKDRQMLFELREIGKSIANTLRPLAGNTFTQWVCHVLNLTFKNKKLPLECVTSGSIKKELTKSLVLKIDATRFEMRDYKPDIDIIILKISDKGKKPIAIISAKTTLAERVMQTINWHRYLEQLPNSLQNIKLYLVTAWDTFESGTNRYRVQELDGVYVCNEAVKEYGKIKLFSRIIDDLVELAKP
;
A
#
# COMPACT_ATOMS: atom_id res chain seq x y z
N MET A 1 -10.53 42.19 -10.96
CA MET A 1 -9.47 41.66 -11.85
C MET A 1 -9.45 40.16 -11.70
N GLY A 2 -9.80 39.42 -12.75
CA GLY A 2 -9.98 37.97 -12.71
C GLY A 2 -8.65 37.22 -12.64
N ASN A 3 -8.53 36.28 -11.71
CA ASN A 3 -7.41 35.34 -11.62
C ASN A 3 -7.42 34.39 -12.82
N GLN A 4 -6.69 34.72 -13.87
CA GLN A 4 -6.29 33.78 -14.94
C GLN A 4 -5.02 33.02 -14.51
N PHE A 5 -5.08 32.22 -13.45
CA PHE A 5 -4.03 31.27 -13.11
C PHE A 5 -4.52 29.84 -13.37
N ASN A 6 -4.58 29.45 -14.64
CA ASN A 6 -4.58 28.04 -15.01
C ASN A 6 -4.25 27.85 -16.49
N LYS A 7 -3.02 28.20 -16.90
CA LYS A 7 -2.39 27.49 -18.01
C LYS A 7 -1.72 26.27 -17.42
N ASN A 8 -2.38 25.12 -17.54
CA ASN A 8 -1.83 23.85 -17.14
C ASN A 8 -0.68 23.52 -18.12
N ASN A 9 0.54 23.94 -17.78
CA ASN A 9 1.74 23.73 -18.60
C ASN A 9 2.08 22.24 -18.76
N TRP A 10 1.39 21.37 -18.02
CA TRP A 10 1.55 19.93 -18.02
C TRP A 10 0.46 19.26 -18.85
N LEU A 11 0.80 18.92 -20.10
CA LEU A 11 -0.12 18.27 -21.02
C LEU A 11 -0.50 16.84 -20.56
N PRO A 12 -1.70 16.35 -20.91
CA PRO A 12 -2.14 14.99 -20.59
C PRO A 12 -1.17 13.90 -21.04
N ASP A 13 -0.59 14.01 -22.24
CA ASP A 13 0.37 13.03 -22.77
C ASP A 13 1.66 12.99 -21.94
N THR A 14 2.09 14.15 -21.43
CA THR A 14 3.24 14.26 -20.52
C THR A 14 2.96 13.56 -19.19
N GLU A 15 1.75 13.70 -18.64
CA GLU A 15 1.31 12.99 -17.44
C GLU A 15 1.33 11.46 -17.65
N ILE A 16 0.87 10.99 -18.81
CA ILE A 16 0.86 9.55 -19.14
C ILE A 16 2.29 9.02 -19.22
N LYS A 17 3.18 9.69 -19.96
CA LYS A 17 4.60 9.32 -20.08
C LYS A 17 5.31 9.31 -18.72
N TRP A 18 5.08 10.32 -17.89
CA TRP A 18 5.65 10.37 -16.54
C TRP A 18 5.13 9.24 -15.64
N ARG A 19 3.82 8.93 -15.69
CA ARG A 19 3.25 7.80 -14.96
C ARG A 19 3.87 6.48 -15.38
N ALA A 20 4.09 6.28 -16.68
CA ALA A 20 4.76 5.09 -17.21
C ALA A 20 6.21 5.00 -16.71
N THR A 21 6.96 6.11 -16.78
CA THR A 21 8.36 6.19 -16.28
C THR A 21 8.45 5.85 -14.80
N LYS A 22 7.54 6.40 -13.98
CA LYS A 22 7.45 6.09 -12.55
C LYS A 22 7.14 4.63 -12.28
N LYS A 23 6.18 4.07 -13.02
CA LYS A 23 5.82 2.65 -12.88
C LYS A 23 7.01 1.76 -13.24
N HIS A 24 7.70 2.05 -14.33
CA HIS A 24 8.89 1.32 -14.77
C HIS A 24 10.00 1.37 -13.72
N PHE A 25 10.33 2.57 -13.21
CA PHE A 25 11.34 2.73 -12.15
C PHE A 25 11.08 1.81 -10.95
N PHE A 26 9.87 1.84 -10.36
CA PHE A 26 9.59 1.00 -9.19
C PHE A 26 9.52 -0.49 -9.53
N ASN A 27 9.08 -0.86 -10.73
CA ASN A 27 9.10 -2.25 -11.18
C ASN A 27 10.53 -2.77 -11.30
N ASP A 28 11.43 -2.01 -11.92
CA ASP A 28 12.83 -2.39 -12.09
C ASP A 28 13.53 -2.62 -10.75
N GLN A 29 13.22 -1.82 -9.73
CA GLN A 29 13.78 -2.00 -8.39
C GLN A 29 13.32 -3.30 -7.75
N LEU A 30 12.04 -3.64 -7.91
CA LEU A 30 11.50 -4.91 -7.44
C LEU A 30 12.11 -6.10 -8.20
N GLU A 31 12.23 -6.00 -9.53
CA GLU A 31 12.84 -7.03 -10.37
C GLU A 31 14.30 -7.26 -10.02
N LYS A 32 15.09 -6.19 -9.79
CA LYS A 32 16.47 -6.31 -9.30
C LYS A 32 16.54 -7.05 -7.98
N ALA A 33 15.61 -6.78 -7.05
CA ALA A 33 15.55 -7.49 -5.78
C ALA A 33 15.17 -8.97 -5.96
N LEU A 34 14.18 -9.28 -6.80
CA LEU A 34 13.77 -10.64 -7.13
C LEU A 34 14.91 -11.43 -7.79
N ASN A 35 15.66 -10.81 -8.70
CA ASN A 35 16.83 -11.42 -9.32
C ASN A 35 17.98 -11.64 -8.33
N LYS A 36 18.12 -10.77 -7.33
CA LYS A 36 19.16 -10.89 -6.30
C LYS A 36 18.86 -11.99 -5.28
N TYR A 37 17.61 -12.07 -4.80
CA TYR A 37 17.25 -12.93 -3.67
C TYR A 37 16.57 -14.24 -4.08
N HIS A 38 16.08 -14.33 -5.32
CA HIS A 38 15.39 -15.48 -5.93
C HIS A 38 14.07 -15.94 -5.25
N ASP A 39 13.98 -15.88 -3.93
CA ASP A 39 12.77 -16.14 -3.16
C ASP A 39 11.95 -14.85 -2.97
N PRO A 40 10.72 -14.78 -3.52
CA PRO A 40 9.86 -13.62 -3.33
C PRO A 40 9.55 -13.31 -1.85
N LEU A 41 9.48 -14.31 -0.96
CA LEU A 41 9.21 -14.05 0.46
C LEU A 41 10.37 -13.35 1.16
N VAL A 42 11.61 -13.66 0.76
CA VAL A 42 12.80 -12.93 1.23
C VAL A 42 12.76 -11.48 0.76
N VAL A 43 12.35 -11.25 -0.50
CA VAL A 43 12.11 -9.88 -1.01
C VAL A 43 11.01 -9.19 -0.19
N GLY A 44 9.94 -9.90 0.13
CA GLY A 44 8.83 -9.45 0.97
C GLY A 44 9.28 -8.93 2.35
N ASN A 45 10.22 -9.62 2.99
CA ASN A 45 10.81 -9.21 4.27
C ASN A 45 11.63 -7.91 4.17
N LYS A 46 12.08 -7.56 2.97
CA LYS A 46 12.99 -6.44 2.67
C LYS A 46 12.31 -5.28 1.94
N LEU A 47 10.99 -5.31 1.72
CA LEU A 47 10.29 -4.24 1.00
C LEU A 47 10.48 -2.87 1.67
N SER A 48 10.60 -2.81 2.99
CA SER A 48 10.88 -1.56 3.71
C SER A 48 12.21 -0.93 3.32
N GLU A 49 13.27 -1.73 3.26
CA GLU A 49 14.62 -1.33 2.86
C GLU A 49 14.63 -0.90 1.39
N LEU A 50 13.97 -1.67 0.52
CA LEU A 50 13.85 -1.35 -0.91
C LEU A 50 13.11 -0.03 -1.14
N LEU A 51 12.01 0.22 -0.40
CA LEU A 51 11.32 1.50 -0.47
C LEU A 51 12.22 2.65 -0.03
N LYS A 52 12.98 2.45 1.06
CA LYS A 52 13.90 3.46 1.60
C LYS A 52 15.06 3.75 0.62
N SER A 53 15.59 2.72 -0.05
CA SER A 53 16.67 2.89 -1.01
C SER A 53 16.22 3.63 -2.28
N CYS A 54 14.94 3.61 -2.61
CA CYS A 54 14.38 4.30 -3.77
C CYS A 54 14.07 5.79 -3.53
N GLU A 55 14.23 6.31 -2.30
CA GLU A 55 13.78 7.66 -1.96
C GLU A 55 14.44 8.76 -2.81
N ILE A 56 15.74 8.65 -3.07
CA ILE A 56 16.50 9.69 -3.79
C ILE A 56 16.05 9.75 -5.24
N GLU A 57 15.99 8.60 -5.90
CA GLU A 57 15.59 8.48 -7.29
C GLU A 57 14.11 8.83 -7.47
N ALA A 58 13.25 8.47 -6.50
CA ALA A 58 11.86 8.90 -6.49
C ALA A 58 11.75 10.43 -6.42
N VAL A 59 12.54 11.10 -5.58
CA VAL A 59 12.58 12.57 -5.53
C VAL A 59 13.04 13.14 -6.87
N ASN A 60 14.11 12.61 -7.46
CA ASN A 60 14.60 13.05 -8.77
C ASN A 60 13.55 12.87 -9.88
N LEU A 61 12.69 11.86 -9.76
CA LEU A 61 11.61 11.62 -10.71
C LEU A 61 10.39 12.53 -10.50
N VAL A 62 10.05 12.86 -9.25
CA VAL A 62 8.83 13.63 -8.92
C VAL A 62 9.08 15.13 -8.94
N THR A 63 10.24 15.60 -8.49
CA THR A 63 10.54 17.04 -8.31
C THR A 63 10.45 17.83 -9.61
N PRO A 64 11.04 17.41 -10.75
CA PRO A 64 10.93 18.14 -12.01
C PRO A 64 9.47 18.28 -12.47
N ARG A 65 8.69 17.19 -12.39
CA ARG A 65 7.26 17.18 -12.70
C ARG A 65 6.47 18.14 -11.80
N ALA A 66 6.79 18.17 -10.50
CA ALA A 66 6.11 19.06 -9.56
C ALA A 66 6.39 20.54 -9.90
N VAL A 67 7.64 20.87 -10.23
CA VAL A 67 8.03 22.21 -10.65
C VAL A 67 7.32 22.60 -11.95
N GLU A 68 7.36 21.78 -12.99
CA GLU A 68 6.72 22.12 -14.27
C GLU A 68 5.19 22.28 -14.16
N LYS A 69 4.57 21.50 -13.28
CA LYS A 69 3.12 21.52 -13.10
C LYS A 69 2.62 22.68 -12.24
N TRP A 70 3.41 23.12 -11.26
CA TRP A 70 2.92 24.01 -10.20
C TRP A 70 3.70 25.32 -10.06
N ALA A 71 4.93 25.41 -10.58
CA ALA A 71 5.66 26.67 -10.53
C ALA A 71 5.00 27.72 -11.43
N SER A 72 4.98 28.96 -10.95
CA SER A 72 4.58 30.09 -11.80
C SER A 72 5.62 30.31 -12.91
N PRO A 73 5.22 30.89 -14.06
CA PRO A 73 6.16 31.23 -15.13
C PRO A 73 7.35 32.07 -14.64
N GLU A 74 7.14 32.95 -13.65
CA GLU A 74 8.15 33.84 -13.06
C GLU A 74 9.18 33.11 -12.17
N THR A 75 8.84 31.93 -11.66
CA THR A 75 9.68 31.17 -10.72
C THR A 75 10.24 29.89 -11.30
N VAL A 76 9.74 29.44 -12.45
CA VAL A 76 10.14 28.15 -13.07
C VAL A 76 11.64 28.06 -13.31
N ASP A 77 12.28 29.14 -13.75
CA ASP A 77 13.73 29.13 -14.02
C ASP A 77 14.56 29.13 -12.74
N LYS A 78 14.06 29.75 -11.66
CA LYS A 78 14.66 29.64 -10.32
C LYS A 78 14.60 28.20 -9.84
N TRP A 79 13.46 27.53 -10.00
CA TRP A 79 13.32 26.11 -9.66
C TRP A 79 14.19 25.18 -10.50
N LYS A 80 14.32 25.44 -11.82
CA LYS A 80 15.23 24.68 -12.69
C LYS A 80 16.68 24.81 -12.23
N ASN A 81 17.09 25.99 -11.75
CA ASN A 81 18.44 26.18 -11.22
C ASN A 81 18.64 25.44 -9.90
N ILE A 82 17.64 25.48 -8.99
CA ILE A 82 17.65 24.69 -7.75
C ILE A 82 17.76 23.18 -8.04
N ILE A 83 17.07 22.67 -9.06
CA ILE A 83 17.10 21.24 -9.43
C ILE A 83 18.47 20.81 -9.98
N LYS A 84 19.19 21.72 -10.66
CA LYS A 84 20.53 21.42 -11.21
C LYS A 84 21.62 21.42 -10.13
N ASP A 85 21.39 22.11 -9.02
CA ASP A 85 22.33 22.16 -7.90
C ASP A 85 22.10 20.98 -6.95
N ARG A 86 23.14 20.16 -6.76
CA ARG A 86 23.06 18.92 -5.96
C ARG A 86 22.83 19.18 -4.47
N GLN A 87 23.37 20.28 -3.93
CA GLN A 87 23.25 20.63 -2.51
C GLN A 87 21.86 21.20 -2.23
N MET A 88 21.38 22.11 -3.07
CA MET A 88 20.02 22.66 -2.93
C MET A 88 18.94 21.59 -3.15
N LEU A 89 19.17 20.64 -4.07
CA LEU A 89 18.29 19.50 -4.25
C LEU A 89 18.24 18.59 -3.01
N PHE A 90 19.37 18.42 -2.32
CA PHE A 90 19.43 17.68 -1.06
C PHE A 90 18.67 18.41 0.06
N GLU A 91 18.85 19.72 0.21
CA GLU A 91 18.13 20.52 1.21
C GLU A 91 16.62 20.56 0.93
N LEU A 92 16.23 20.73 -0.34
CA LEU A 92 14.85 20.63 -0.79
C LEU A 92 14.27 19.24 -0.49
N ARG A 93 15.08 18.18 -0.57
CA ARG A 93 14.67 16.84 -0.13
C ARG A 93 14.46 16.77 1.37
N GLU A 94 15.31 17.36 2.22
CA GLU A 94 15.12 17.29 3.68
C GLU A 94 13.91 18.10 4.14
N ILE A 95 13.70 19.28 3.55
CA ILE A 95 12.48 20.09 3.74
C ILE A 95 11.27 19.32 3.21
N GLY A 96 11.39 18.79 1.99
CA GLY A 96 10.37 17.98 1.33
C GLY A 96 10.05 16.69 2.09
N LYS A 97 11.01 16.06 2.74
CA LYS A 97 10.81 14.92 3.65
C LYS A 97 10.10 15.36 4.90
N SER A 98 10.49 16.46 5.55
CA SER A 98 9.77 16.97 6.73
C SER A 98 8.29 17.22 6.39
N ILE A 99 8.04 17.85 5.25
CA ILE A 99 6.69 18.11 4.71
C ILE A 99 6.01 16.79 4.30
N ALA A 100 6.68 15.91 3.57
CA ALA A 100 6.13 14.64 3.10
C ALA A 100 5.95 13.63 4.23
N ASN A 101 6.69 13.70 5.33
CA ASN A 101 6.48 12.89 6.53
C ASN A 101 5.20 13.34 7.24
N THR A 102 4.91 14.64 7.14
CA THR A 102 3.63 15.25 7.55
C THR A 102 2.51 14.91 6.54
N LEU A 103 2.84 14.63 5.28
CA LEU A 103 1.90 14.37 4.16
C LEU A 103 2.03 12.97 3.53
N ARG A 104 2.50 11.96 4.29
CA ARG A 104 3.07 10.69 3.75
C ARG A 104 2.11 9.65 3.12
N PRO A 105 0.77 9.81 2.99
CA PRO A 105 -0.07 8.79 2.35
C PRO A 105 0.18 8.45 0.86
N LEU A 106 1.25 8.92 0.20
CA LEU A 106 1.48 8.71 -1.24
C LEU A 106 2.41 7.54 -1.62
N ALA A 107 3.17 6.94 -0.69
CA ALA A 107 3.93 5.70 -0.93
C ALA A 107 3.07 4.42 -0.81
N GLY A 108 1.84 4.55 -0.30
CA GLY A 108 0.95 3.42 -0.03
C GLY A 108 0.62 2.59 -1.26
N ASN A 109 0.29 3.24 -2.39
CA ASN A 109 -0.10 2.49 -3.60
C ASN A 109 1.04 1.63 -4.15
N THR A 110 2.28 2.14 -4.19
CA THR A 110 3.44 1.33 -4.63
C THR A 110 3.65 0.15 -3.69
N PHE A 111 3.59 0.38 -2.39
CA PHE A 111 3.71 -0.69 -1.39
C PHE A 111 2.65 -1.78 -1.57
N THR A 112 1.38 -1.39 -1.74
CA THR A 112 0.26 -2.31 -2.03
C THR A 112 0.53 -3.15 -3.29
N GLN A 113 1.04 -2.54 -4.36
CA GLN A 113 1.37 -3.27 -5.60
C GLN A 113 2.53 -4.26 -5.39
N TRP A 114 3.57 -3.87 -4.67
CA TRP A 114 4.71 -4.75 -4.39
C TRP A 114 4.31 -5.95 -3.53
N VAL A 115 3.53 -5.73 -2.46
CA VAL A 115 3.00 -6.83 -1.63
C VAL A 115 2.17 -7.79 -2.49
N CYS A 116 1.26 -7.27 -3.31
CA CYS A 116 0.44 -8.08 -4.21
C CYS A 116 1.29 -8.90 -5.20
N HIS A 117 2.32 -8.27 -5.79
CA HIS A 117 3.20 -8.93 -6.75
C HIS A 117 4.02 -10.06 -6.11
N VAL A 118 4.63 -9.79 -4.96
CA VAL A 118 5.42 -10.77 -4.19
C VAL A 118 4.57 -11.98 -3.81
N LEU A 119 3.35 -11.76 -3.33
CA LEU A 119 2.43 -12.85 -2.97
C LEU A 119 2.05 -13.68 -4.20
N ASN A 120 1.69 -13.06 -5.32
CA ASN A 120 1.34 -13.79 -6.55
C ASN A 120 2.50 -14.63 -7.08
N LEU A 121 3.73 -14.12 -7.05
CA LEU A 121 4.92 -14.91 -7.40
C LEU A 121 5.11 -16.09 -6.43
N THR A 122 4.91 -15.85 -5.13
CA THR A 122 4.99 -16.91 -4.11
C THR A 122 3.96 -18.01 -4.38
N PHE A 123 2.70 -17.65 -4.64
CA PHE A 123 1.64 -18.61 -4.93
C PHE A 123 1.95 -19.42 -6.17
N LYS A 124 2.43 -18.76 -7.24
CA LYS A 124 2.87 -19.44 -8.46
C LYS A 124 3.99 -20.43 -8.18
N ASN A 125 5.04 -20.01 -7.45
CA ASN A 125 6.19 -20.86 -7.13
C ASN A 125 5.81 -22.06 -6.26
N LYS A 126 4.91 -21.86 -5.30
CA LYS A 126 4.41 -22.92 -4.40
C LYS A 126 3.21 -23.69 -4.96
N LYS A 127 2.75 -23.37 -6.18
CA LYS A 127 1.56 -23.96 -6.83
C LYS A 127 0.29 -23.89 -5.96
N LEU A 128 0.12 -22.78 -5.25
CA LEU A 128 -1.08 -22.54 -4.43
C LEU A 128 -2.22 -22.03 -5.30
N PRO A 129 -3.48 -22.49 -5.07
CA PRO A 129 -4.64 -22.05 -5.83
C PRO A 129 -5.14 -20.69 -5.33
N LEU A 130 -4.24 -19.71 -5.25
CA LEU A 130 -4.48 -18.39 -4.68
C LEU A 130 -4.07 -17.28 -5.67
N GLU A 131 -4.77 -16.15 -5.59
CA GLU A 131 -4.46 -14.94 -6.36
C GLU A 131 -4.71 -13.68 -5.51
N CYS A 132 -3.77 -12.76 -5.55
CA CYS A 132 -3.91 -11.41 -5.00
C CYS A 132 -4.33 -10.43 -6.09
N VAL A 133 -5.32 -9.59 -5.80
CA VAL A 133 -5.77 -8.51 -6.68
C VAL A 133 -5.92 -7.18 -5.93
N THR A 134 -5.47 -6.09 -6.55
CA THR A 134 -5.59 -4.72 -5.99
C THR A 134 -6.71 -3.90 -6.62
N SER A 135 -7.30 -4.38 -7.73
CA SER A 135 -8.31 -3.69 -8.53
C SER A 135 -9.09 -4.69 -9.39
N GLY A 136 -10.29 -4.32 -9.85
CA GLY A 136 -11.11 -5.15 -10.73
C GLY A 136 -12.58 -5.17 -10.32
N SER A 137 -13.41 -5.90 -11.07
CA SER A 137 -14.84 -6.09 -10.78
C SER A 137 -15.04 -6.77 -9.42
N ILE A 138 -14.29 -7.84 -9.14
CA ILE A 138 -14.37 -8.58 -7.87
C ILE A 138 -14.14 -7.66 -6.66
N LYS A 139 -13.14 -6.76 -6.73
CA LYS A 139 -12.90 -5.79 -5.65
C LYS A 139 -14.05 -4.80 -5.51
N LYS A 140 -14.61 -4.32 -6.62
CA LYS A 140 -15.75 -3.40 -6.60
C LYS A 140 -17.00 -4.08 -6.02
N GLU A 141 -17.27 -5.33 -6.40
CA GLU A 141 -18.38 -6.14 -5.92
C GLU A 141 -18.23 -6.45 -4.43
N LEU A 142 -17.06 -6.93 -4.00
CA LEU A 142 -16.79 -7.18 -2.59
C LEU A 142 -16.96 -5.90 -1.77
N THR A 143 -16.37 -4.78 -2.23
CA THR A 143 -16.53 -3.48 -1.55
C THR A 143 -18.00 -3.11 -1.39
N LYS A 144 -18.83 -3.27 -2.43
CA LYS A 144 -20.28 -3.01 -2.36
C LYS A 144 -20.99 -3.94 -1.38
N SER A 145 -20.64 -5.23 -1.36
CA SER A 145 -21.24 -6.22 -0.45
C SER A 145 -20.88 -5.98 1.01
N LEU A 146 -19.78 -5.27 1.26
CA LEU A 146 -19.29 -4.92 2.60
C LEU A 146 -19.79 -3.55 3.07
N VAL A 147 -20.54 -2.80 2.25
CA VAL A 147 -21.17 -1.55 2.70
C VAL A 147 -22.49 -1.89 3.37
N LEU A 148 -22.59 -1.67 4.69
CA LEU A 148 -23.89 -1.65 5.38
C LEU A 148 -24.63 -0.36 5.04
N LYS A 149 -25.86 -0.50 4.56
CA LYS A 149 -26.87 0.55 4.68
C LYS A 149 -27.54 0.37 6.03
N ILE A 150 -27.05 1.05 7.06
CA ILE A 150 -27.72 1.08 8.36
C ILE A 150 -28.96 1.94 8.21
N ASP A 151 -30.12 1.39 8.59
CA ASP A 151 -31.43 2.04 8.43
C ASP A 151 -31.49 3.39 9.14
N ALA A 152 -32.01 4.39 8.44
CA ALA A 152 -31.93 5.83 8.77
C ALA A 152 -32.74 6.28 10.00
N THR A 153 -33.16 5.37 10.88
CA THR A 153 -34.07 5.67 12.00
C THR A 153 -33.37 5.81 13.35
N ARG A 154 -32.08 5.44 13.48
CA ARG A 154 -31.35 5.54 14.76
C ARG A 154 -29.86 5.88 14.59
N PHE A 155 -29.57 7.15 14.29
CA PHE A 155 -28.22 7.72 14.13
C PHE A 155 -27.64 7.58 12.73
N GLU A 156 -27.04 8.69 12.30
CA GLU A 156 -26.29 8.98 11.07
C GLU A 156 -25.87 7.75 10.24
N MET A 157 -26.18 7.75 8.94
CA MET A 157 -25.59 6.81 7.98
C MET A 157 -24.07 6.89 8.08
N ARG A 158 -23.44 5.93 8.74
CA ARG A 158 -21.99 5.76 8.70
C ARG A 158 -21.68 4.78 7.59
N ASP A 159 -21.24 5.32 6.44
CA ASP A 159 -20.58 4.55 5.39
C ASP A 159 -19.28 3.98 5.95
N TYR A 160 -19.36 2.81 6.60
CA TYR A 160 -18.18 2.06 7.01
C TYR A 160 -17.64 1.35 5.78
N LYS A 161 -16.79 2.04 5.03
CA LYS A 161 -16.12 1.47 3.86
C LYS A 161 -14.80 0.83 4.29
N PRO A 162 -14.59 -0.46 4.04
CA PRO A 162 -13.31 -1.09 4.32
C PRO A 162 -12.18 -0.48 3.50
N ASP A 163 -11.02 -0.35 4.16
CA ASP A 163 -9.75 -0.08 3.48
C ASP A 163 -9.21 -1.38 2.87
N ILE A 164 -9.88 -1.83 1.80
CA ILE A 164 -9.47 -3.01 1.03
C ILE A 164 -8.34 -2.59 0.11
N ASP A 165 -7.09 -2.86 0.49
CA ASP A 165 -5.95 -2.64 -0.40
C ASP A 165 -5.81 -3.82 -1.38
N ILE A 166 -5.77 -5.04 -0.85
CA ILE A 166 -5.58 -6.28 -1.60
C ILE A 166 -6.65 -7.29 -1.18
N ILE A 167 -7.18 -8.04 -2.16
CA ILE A 167 -8.04 -9.20 -1.91
C ILE A 167 -7.28 -10.46 -2.29
N ILE A 168 -7.35 -11.47 -1.43
CA ILE A 168 -6.86 -12.81 -1.70
C ILE A 168 -8.05 -13.68 -2.12
N LEU A 169 -7.93 -14.30 -3.29
CA LEU A 169 -8.93 -15.15 -3.90
C LEU A 169 -8.47 -16.60 -3.85
N LYS A 170 -9.33 -17.51 -3.41
CA LYS A 170 -9.19 -18.96 -3.66
C LYS A 170 -9.72 -19.26 -5.05
N ILE A 171 -8.90 -19.91 -5.86
CA ILE A 171 -9.25 -20.37 -7.20
C ILE A 171 -9.73 -21.82 -7.08
N SER A 172 -10.89 -22.10 -7.66
CA SER A 172 -11.46 -23.45 -7.76
C SER A 172 -12.15 -23.62 -9.10
N ASP A 173 -12.55 -24.86 -9.41
CA ASP A 173 -13.34 -25.16 -10.62
C ASP A 173 -14.68 -24.40 -10.67
N LYS A 174 -15.18 -23.97 -9.50
CA LYS A 174 -16.41 -23.19 -9.36
C LYS A 174 -16.21 -21.67 -9.48
N GLY A 175 -14.96 -21.22 -9.68
CA GLY A 175 -14.59 -19.82 -9.82
C GLY A 175 -13.71 -19.30 -8.69
N LYS A 176 -13.62 -17.96 -8.61
CA LYS A 176 -12.77 -17.22 -7.65
C LYS A 176 -13.59 -16.76 -6.46
N LYS A 177 -13.18 -17.13 -5.24
CA LYS A 177 -13.85 -16.74 -3.99
C LYS A 177 -12.92 -15.90 -3.11
N PRO A 178 -13.33 -14.70 -2.65
CA PRO A 178 -12.60 -13.96 -1.62
C PRO A 178 -12.49 -14.76 -0.32
N ILE A 179 -11.27 -14.90 0.20
CA ILE A 179 -10.99 -15.61 1.47
C ILE A 179 -10.29 -14.72 2.48
N ALA A 180 -9.59 -13.68 2.02
CA ALA A 180 -8.94 -12.72 2.90
C ALA A 180 -8.80 -11.35 2.23
N ILE A 181 -8.67 -10.32 3.06
CA ILE A 181 -8.35 -8.95 2.71
C ILE A 181 -7.05 -8.58 3.41
N ILE A 182 -6.16 -7.88 2.70
CA ILE A 182 -5.00 -7.24 3.31
C ILE A 182 -5.23 -5.72 3.27
N SER A 183 -5.10 -5.08 4.43
CA SER A 183 -4.85 -3.64 4.53
C SER A 183 -3.33 -3.43 4.54
N ALA A 184 -2.81 -2.71 3.55
CA ALA A 184 -1.39 -2.52 3.33
C ALA A 184 -1.00 -1.07 3.64
N LYS A 185 -0.22 -0.86 4.69
CA LYS A 185 0.13 0.48 5.18
C LYS A 185 1.65 0.64 5.28
N THR A 186 2.19 1.74 4.80
CA THR A 186 3.63 2.01 5.00
C THR A 186 3.96 2.37 6.46
N THR A 187 3.03 3.06 7.13
CA THR A 187 3.04 3.39 8.56
C THR A 187 1.66 3.18 9.17
N LEU A 188 1.60 2.73 10.42
CA LEU A 188 0.34 2.47 11.11
C LEU A 188 -0.28 3.71 11.76
N ALA A 189 0.50 4.55 12.43
CA ALA A 189 0.05 5.77 13.13
C ALA A 189 -1.35 5.57 13.80
N GLU A 190 -2.28 6.50 13.63
CA GLU A 190 -3.69 6.38 14.03
C GLU A 190 -4.51 5.49 13.08
N ARG A 191 -4.04 5.27 11.85
CA ARG A 191 -4.73 4.52 10.78
C ARG A 191 -4.92 3.04 11.09
N VAL A 192 -4.19 2.50 12.06
CA VAL A 192 -4.40 1.13 12.56
C VAL A 192 -5.80 0.93 13.14
N MET A 193 -6.38 1.96 13.76
CA MET A 193 -7.72 1.88 14.33
C MET A 193 -8.79 1.72 13.26
N GLN A 194 -8.55 2.21 12.04
CA GLN A 194 -9.47 2.00 10.92
C GLN A 194 -9.53 0.51 10.55
N THR A 195 -8.38 -0.17 10.48
CA THR A 195 -8.32 -1.61 10.21
C THR A 195 -8.92 -2.44 11.34
N ILE A 196 -8.69 -2.06 12.61
CA ILE A 196 -9.25 -2.78 13.77
C ILE A 196 -10.77 -2.61 13.85
N ASN A 197 -11.27 -1.37 13.70
CA ASN A 197 -12.71 -1.14 13.70
C ASN A 197 -13.39 -1.89 12.55
N TRP A 198 -12.70 -2.04 11.41
CA TRP A 198 -13.19 -2.86 10.31
C TRP A 198 -13.24 -4.36 10.67
N HIS A 199 -12.23 -4.89 11.35
CA HIS A 199 -12.23 -6.29 11.79
C HIS A 199 -13.41 -6.58 12.73
N ARG A 200 -13.63 -5.75 13.74
CA ARG A 200 -14.80 -5.85 14.66
C ARG A 200 -16.14 -5.76 13.93
N TYR A 201 -16.15 -5.06 12.80
CA TYR A 201 -17.34 -4.93 11.97
C TYR A 201 -17.61 -6.17 11.12
N LEU A 202 -16.57 -6.86 10.63
CA LEU A 202 -16.73 -8.10 9.86
C LEU A 202 -17.52 -9.15 10.66
N GLU A 203 -17.35 -9.19 11.99
CA GLU A 203 -18.09 -10.07 12.90
C GLU A 203 -19.61 -9.81 12.89
N GLN A 204 -20.05 -8.64 12.45
CA GLN A 204 -21.47 -8.24 12.40
C GLN A 204 -22.12 -8.50 11.03
N LEU A 205 -21.33 -8.86 10.01
CA LEU A 205 -21.83 -9.14 8.66
C LEU A 205 -22.47 -10.54 8.58
N PRO A 206 -23.21 -10.87 7.50
CA PRO A 206 -23.73 -12.23 7.31
C PRO A 206 -22.62 -13.29 7.29
N ASN A 207 -22.93 -14.52 7.74
CA ASN A 207 -21.97 -15.65 7.82
C ASN A 207 -21.19 -15.90 6.50
N SER A 208 -21.78 -15.57 5.35
CA SER A 208 -21.12 -15.69 4.04
C SER A 208 -19.91 -14.76 3.88
N LEU A 209 -19.86 -13.65 4.63
CA LEU A 209 -18.81 -12.63 4.61
C LEU A 209 -17.93 -12.64 5.88
N GLN A 210 -18.43 -13.14 7.01
CA GLN A 210 -17.67 -13.28 8.27
C GLN A 210 -16.40 -14.14 8.14
N ASN A 211 -16.40 -15.09 7.19
CA ASN A 211 -15.28 -16.00 6.98
C ASN A 211 -14.09 -15.37 6.24
N ILE A 212 -14.20 -14.11 5.81
CA ILE A 212 -13.10 -13.40 5.16
C ILE A 212 -12.12 -12.89 6.22
N LYS A 213 -10.88 -13.37 6.17
CA LYS A 213 -9.83 -12.96 7.09
C LYS A 213 -9.33 -11.54 6.81
N LEU A 214 -9.05 -10.76 7.84
CA LEU A 214 -8.44 -9.43 7.71
C LEU A 214 -7.02 -9.43 8.22
N TYR A 215 -6.09 -9.26 7.30
CA TYR A 215 -4.67 -9.13 7.57
C TYR A 215 -4.20 -7.68 7.46
N LEU A 216 -3.20 -7.34 8.25
CA LEU A 216 -2.47 -6.08 8.15
C LEU A 216 -1.05 -6.37 7.65
N VAL A 217 -0.63 -5.70 6.60
CA VAL A 217 0.76 -5.72 6.14
C VAL A 217 1.34 -4.32 6.31
N THR A 218 2.47 -4.19 7.02
CA THR A 218 3.15 -2.90 7.24
C THR A 218 4.61 -2.89 6.80
N ALA A 219 5.07 -1.75 6.29
CA ALA A 219 6.45 -1.58 5.84
C ALA A 219 7.39 -1.24 7.02
N TRP A 220 7.15 -0.15 7.74
CA TRP A 220 8.18 0.43 8.63
C TRP A 220 7.96 0.17 10.12
N ASP A 221 6.76 -0.21 10.55
CA ASP A 221 6.49 -0.46 11.97
C ASP A 221 7.12 -1.78 12.44
N THR A 222 8.09 -1.71 13.37
CA THR A 222 8.79 -2.88 13.93
C THR A 222 8.16 -3.42 15.22
N PHE A 223 7.18 -2.70 15.79
CA PHE A 223 6.46 -3.06 17.01
C PHE A 223 7.34 -3.30 18.24
N GLU A 224 8.44 -2.58 18.44
CA GLU A 224 9.30 -2.72 19.62
C GLU A 224 8.54 -2.51 20.95
N SER A 225 7.66 -1.52 20.99
CA SER A 225 6.81 -1.20 22.15
C SER A 225 5.60 -0.36 21.74
N GLY A 226 4.74 0.01 22.69
CA GLY A 226 3.64 0.95 22.49
C GLY A 226 2.27 0.33 22.21
N THR A 227 1.25 1.17 22.23
CA THR A 227 -0.17 0.76 22.23
C THR A 227 -0.57 -0.03 20.99
N ASN A 228 0.03 0.28 19.83
CA ASN A 228 -0.27 -0.41 18.58
C ASN A 228 0.15 -1.89 18.61
N ARG A 229 1.19 -2.27 19.37
CA ARG A 229 1.63 -3.67 19.54
C ARG A 229 0.54 -4.55 20.16
N TYR A 230 -0.23 -4.00 21.10
CA TYR A 230 -1.33 -4.69 21.75
C TYR A 230 -2.62 -4.64 20.94
N ARG A 231 -2.94 -3.47 20.37
CA ARG A 231 -4.17 -3.26 19.58
C ARG A 231 -4.27 -4.16 18.36
N VAL A 232 -3.17 -4.37 17.64
CA VAL A 232 -3.19 -5.18 16.41
C VAL A 232 -3.42 -6.68 16.66
N GLN A 233 -3.40 -7.14 17.92
CA GLN A 233 -3.72 -8.53 18.27
C GLN A 233 -5.19 -8.89 18.02
N GLU A 234 -6.05 -7.90 17.83
CA GLU A 234 -7.45 -8.11 17.45
C GLU A 234 -7.60 -8.65 16.02
N LEU A 235 -6.72 -8.24 15.10
CA LEU A 235 -6.76 -8.63 13.68
C LEU A 235 -6.50 -10.13 13.48
N ASP A 236 -6.78 -10.70 12.30
CA ASP A 236 -6.50 -12.12 12.05
C ASP A 236 -5.00 -12.41 11.90
N GLY A 237 -4.19 -11.40 11.56
CA GLY A 237 -2.74 -11.53 11.41
C GLY A 237 -2.08 -10.21 11.00
N VAL A 238 -0.84 -10.01 11.43
CA VAL A 238 -0.07 -8.77 11.22
C VAL A 238 1.32 -9.12 10.72
N TYR A 239 1.67 -8.59 9.55
CA TYR A 239 2.85 -9.00 8.79
C TYR A 239 3.73 -7.81 8.48
N VAL A 240 5.00 -7.90 8.85
CA VAL A 240 5.93 -6.77 8.78
C VAL A 240 7.00 -7.02 7.71
N CYS A 241 7.11 -6.10 6.76
CA CYS A 241 8.12 -6.14 5.68
C CYS A 241 9.45 -5.51 6.12
N ASN A 242 9.84 -5.73 7.36
CA ASN A 242 11.07 -5.24 7.98
C ASN A 242 11.62 -6.32 8.93
N GLU A 243 12.83 -6.78 8.65
CA GLU A 243 13.49 -7.86 9.41
C GLU A 243 13.78 -7.49 10.87
N ALA A 244 13.78 -6.20 11.22
CA ALA A 244 13.94 -5.74 12.60
C ALA A 244 12.66 -5.91 13.46
N VAL A 245 11.57 -6.45 12.90
CA VAL A 245 10.31 -6.68 13.62
C VAL A 245 10.51 -7.48 14.91
N LYS A 246 9.84 -7.06 15.97
CA LYS A 246 9.72 -7.81 17.22
C LYS A 246 8.44 -8.63 17.18
N GLU A 247 8.53 -9.85 16.66
CA GLU A 247 7.37 -10.77 16.58
C GLU A 247 6.72 -10.97 17.96
N TYR A 248 5.38 -11.05 17.98
CA TYR A 248 4.59 -11.30 19.19
C TYR A 248 3.12 -11.55 18.86
N GLY A 249 2.60 -12.68 19.34
CA GLY A 249 1.23 -13.10 19.09
C GLY A 249 0.97 -13.18 17.59
N LYS A 250 0.10 -12.29 17.08
CA LYS A 250 -0.25 -12.20 15.67
C LYS A 250 0.68 -11.33 14.82
N ILE A 251 1.68 -10.67 15.44
CA ILE A 251 2.72 -9.90 14.75
C ILE A 251 3.84 -10.84 14.34
N LYS A 252 4.04 -10.98 13.03
CA LYS A 252 5.03 -11.87 12.42
C LYS A 252 5.79 -11.13 11.32
N LEU A 253 6.97 -11.62 10.97
CA LEU A 253 7.68 -11.22 9.77
C LEU A 253 6.85 -11.55 8.52
N PHE A 254 6.94 -10.73 7.48
CA PHE A 254 6.11 -10.86 6.28
C PHE A 254 6.11 -12.27 5.69
N SER A 255 7.25 -12.94 5.63
CA SER A 255 7.37 -14.29 5.07
C SER A 255 6.44 -15.31 5.73
N ARG A 256 6.04 -15.10 6.99
CA ARG A 256 5.12 -15.99 7.73
C ARG A 256 3.66 -15.89 7.27
N ILE A 257 3.32 -14.91 6.44
CA ILE A 257 1.96 -14.79 5.87
C ILE A 257 1.58 -16.04 5.09
N ILE A 258 2.56 -16.69 4.46
CA ILE A 258 2.30 -17.88 3.66
C ILE A 258 1.75 -19.03 4.48
N ASP A 259 2.16 -19.15 5.75
CA ASP A 259 1.75 -20.24 6.64
C ASP A 259 0.24 -20.16 6.88
N ASP A 260 -0.27 -18.96 7.18
CA ASP A 260 -1.70 -18.72 7.38
C ASP A 260 -2.49 -18.86 6.07
N LEU A 261 -1.93 -18.40 4.93
CA LEU A 261 -2.62 -18.48 3.63
C LEU A 261 -2.71 -19.90 3.08
N VAL A 262 -1.71 -20.74 3.34
CA VAL A 262 -1.77 -22.17 3.01
C VAL A 262 -2.89 -22.85 3.77
N GLU A 263 -3.09 -22.51 5.05
CA GLU A 263 -4.19 -23.03 5.85
C GLU A 263 -5.55 -22.66 5.23
N LEU A 264 -5.73 -21.40 4.82
CA LEU A 264 -6.96 -20.96 4.17
C LEU A 264 -7.18 -21.56 2.77
N ALA A 265 -6.10 -22.00 2.11
CA ALA A 265 -6.18 -22.63 0.79
C ALA A 265 -6.61 -24.11 0.85
N LYS A 266 -6.54 -24.75 2.03
CA LYS A 266 -6.99 -26.14 2.22
C LYS A 266 -8.48 -26.28 1.86
N PRO A 267 -8.91 -27.47 1.37
CA PRO A 267 -10.27 -27.73 0.91
C PRO A 267 -11.34 -27.26 1.88
#